data_AF-A0A3C0N585-F1
#
_entry.id   AF-A0A3C0N585-F1
#
_cell.length_a   1.000
_cell.length_b   1.000
_cell.length_c   1.000
_cell.angle_alpha   90.00
_cell.angle_beta   90.00
_cell.angle_gamma   90.00
#
_symmetry.space_group_name_H-M   'P 1'
#
loop_
_entity.id
_entity.type
_entity.pdbx_description
1 polymer ?
#
loop_
_entity_poly.entity_id
_entity_poly.type
_entity_poly.pdbx_seq_one_letter_code
_entity_poly.pdbx_strand_id
1 'polypeptide(L)' 'MTQPICYLNGQYVALDQACLPVNDLGIVRGYGVFDFLRTYKGVPFKLREHVQRLQNSAKLIGLSLP' A
#
# COMPACT_ATOMS: atom_id res chain seq x y z
N MET A 1 -5.50 -22.51 -7.37
CA MET A 1 -5.01 -21.52 -6.40
C MET A 1 -5.27 -20.15 -6.99
N THR A 2 -6.02 -19.28 -6.31
CA THR A 2 -6.31 -17.93 -6.83
C THR A 2 -5.05 -17.07 -6.66
N GLN A 3 -4.54 -16.48 -7.75
CA GLN A 3 -3.38 -15.58 -7.67
C GLN A 3 -3.75 -14.33 -6.87
N PRO A 4 -2.86 -13.81 -6.00
CA PRO A 4 -3.08 -12.53 -5.33
C PRO A 4 -3.14 -11.39 -6.35
N ILE A 5 -3.96 -10.37 -6.06
CA ILE A 5 -4.17 -9.19 -6.89
C ILE A 5 -3.46 -8.00 -6.24
N CYS A 6 -2.81 -7.17 -7.04
CA CYS A 6 -2.22 -5.89 -6.65
C CYS A 6 -2.96 -4.75 -7.35
N TYR A 7 -3.15 -3.62 -6.68
CA TYR A 7 -3.63 -2.38 -7.30
C TYR A 7 -2.46 -1.41 -7.43
N LEU A 8 -2.07 -1.09 -8.66
CA LEU A 8 -0.88 -0.30 -8.98
C LEU A 8 -1.20 0.66 -10.13
N ASN A 9 -0.88 1.95 -9.96
CA ASN A 9 -1.06 3.00 -10.97
C ASN A 9 -2.46 3.03 -11.63
N GLY A 10 -3.52 2.83 -10.84
CA GLY A 10 -4.91 2.87 -11.32
C GLY A 10 -5.43 1.55 -11.88
N GLN A 11 -4.65 0.47 -11.84
CA GLN A 11 -5.00 -0.81 -12.45
C GLN A 11 -4.88 -1.99 -11.47
N TYR A 12 -5.76 -2.97 -11.61
CA TYR A 12 -5.62 -4.27 -10.96
C TYR A 12 -4.72 -5.17 -11.81
N VAL A 13 -3.64 -5.67 -11.22
CA VAL A 13 -2.66 -6.56 -11.87
C VAL A 13 -2.46 -7.83 -11.04
N ALA A 14 -2.06 -8.92 -11.67
CA ALA A 14 -1.61 -10.10 -10.93
C ALA A 14 -0.32 -9.78 -10.16
N LEU A 15 -0.14 -10.36 -8.97
CA LEU A 15 1.01 -10.04 -8.11
C LEU A 15 2.35 -10.31 -8.79
N ASP A 16 2.45 -11.35 -9.61
CA ASP A 16 3.66 -11.70 -10.38
C ASP A 16 3.94 -10.75 -11.55
N GLN A 17 3.00 -9.88 -11.90
CA GLN A 17 3.13 -8.85 -12.93
C GLN A 17 3.31 -7.44 -12.34
N ALA A 18 3.21 -7.28 -11.02
CA ALA A 18 3.35 -5.98 -10.35
C ALA A 18 4.82 -5.52 -10.37
N CYS A 19 5.09 -4.39 -11.02
CA CYS A 19 6.44 -3.86 -11.22
C CYS A 19 6.53 -2.40 -10.80
N LEU A 20 7.58 -2.05 -10.03
CA LEU A 20 7.95 -0.67 -9.72
C LEU A 20 9.21 -0.27 -10.49
N PRO A 21 9.37 1.00 -10.90
CA PRO A 21 10.62 1.48 -11.48
C PRO A 21 11.79 1.32 -10.50
N VAL A 22 12.97 0.91 -10.98
CA VAL A 22 14.16 0.71 -10.13
C VAL A 22 14.59 2.01 -9.44
N ASN A 23 14.29 3.17 -10.02
CA ASN A 23 14.59 4.50 -9.49
C ASN A 23 13.48 5.08 -8.59
N ASP A 24 12.45 4.29 -8.23
CA ASP A 24 11.41 4.72 -7.30
C ASP A 24 12.01 5.13 -5.95
N LEU A 25 11.55 6.24 -5.37
CA LEU A 25 12.09 6.78 -4.12
C LEU A 25 11.85 5.85 -2.92
N GLY A 26 10.77 5.09 -2.93
CA GLY A 26 10.49 4.04 -1.95
C GLY A 26 11.51 2.91 -2.02
N ILE A 27 12.05 2.61 -3.21
CA ILE A 27 13.10 1.60 -3.41
C ILE A 27 14.47 2.18 -3.09
N VAL A 28 14.86 3.29 -3.75
CA VAL A 28 16.24 3.79 -3.69
C VAL A 28 16.60 4.50 -2.38
N ARG A 29 15.60 5.01 -1.65
CA ARG A 29 15.80 5.81 -0.43
C ARG A 29 14.95 5.35 0.75
N GLY A 30 14.14 4.30 0.58
CA GLY A 30 13.17 3.90 1.60
C GLY A 30 12.13 4.98 1.89
N TYR A 31 11.92 5.93 0.97
CA TYR A 31 10.99 7.03 1.16
C TYR A 31 9.56 6.58 0.85
N GLY A 32 8.89 6.04 1.88
CA GLY A 32 7.52 5.57 1.78
C GLY A 32 6.97 5.20 3.16
N VAL A 33 5.67 4.96 3.21
CA VAL A 33 4.98 4.43 4.41
C VAL A 33 4.13 3.24 4.03
N PHE A 34 3.90 2.36 4.99
CA PHE A 34 3.16 1.11 4.78
C PHE A 34 2.22 0.84 5.96
N ASP A 35 1.10 0.20 5.68
CA ASP A 35 0.21 -0.37 6.68
C ASP A 35 -0.32 -1.73 6.19
N PHE A 36 -0.67 -2.61 7.13
CA PHE A 36 -1.20 -3.94 6.87
C PHE A 36 -2.42 -4.19 7.75
N LEU A 37 -3.50 -4.68 7.14
CA LEU A 37 -4.71 -5.12 7.83
C LEU A 37 -5.17 -6.48 7.31
N ARG A 38 -6.06 -7.13 8.07
CA ARG A 38 -6.68 -8.40 7.69
C ARG A 38 -8.18 -8.24 7.53
N THR A 39 -8.74 -9.03 6.62
CA THR A 39 -10.18 -9.23 6.50
C THR A 39 -10.60 -10.51 7.21
N TYR A 40 -11.70 -10.47 7.94
CA TYR A 40 -12.36 -11.65 8.50
C TYR A 40 -13.70 -11.82 7.80
N LYS A 41 -13.90 -12.95 7.12
CA LYS A 41 -15.14 -13.22 6.34
C LYS A 41 -15.48 -12.07 5.36
N GLY A 42 -14.46 -11.52 4.69
CA GLY A 42 -14.63 -10.41 3.75
C GLY A 42 -14.77 -9.02 4.39
N VAL A 43 -14.77 -8.91 5.72
CA VAL A 43 -14.88 -7.62 6.43
C VAL A 43 -13.50 -7.17 6.91
N PRO A 44 -12.99 -6.01 6.48
CA PRO A 44 -11.74 -5.44 7.00
C PRO A 44 -11.82 -5.17 8.51
N PHE A 45 -10.83 -5.61 9.27
CA PHE A 45 -10.72 -5.29 10.69
C PHE A 45 -10.17 -3.88 10.90
N LYS A 46 -10.91 -3.02 11.60
CA LYS A 46 -10.50 -1.65 11.99
C LYS A 46 -9.98 -0.79 10.82
N LEU A 47 -10.67 -0.83 9.68
CA LEU A 47 -10.24 -0.15 8.45
C LEU A 47 -9.93 1.34 8.67
N ARG A 48 -10.79 2.05 9.42
CA ARG A 48 -10.64 3.49 9.64
C ARG A 48 -9.36 3.79 10.42
N GLU A 49 -9.05 3.00 11.43
CA GLU A 49 -7.87 3.15 12.26
C GLU A 49 -6.58 2.86 11.49
N HIS A 50 -6.58 1.85 10.62
CA HIS A 50 -5.45 1.57 9.71
C HIS A 50 -5.22 2.71 8.72
N VAL A 51 -6.28 3.23 8.08
CA VAL A 51 -6.17 4.38 7.16
C VAL A 51 -5.66 5.61 7.90
N GLN A 52 -6.20 5.92 9.08
CA GLN A 52 -5.76 7.05 9.89
C GLN A 52 -4.27 6.92 10.28
N ARG A 53 -3.83 5.71 10.63
CA ARG A 53 -2.42 5.45 10.96
C ARG A 53 -1.51 5.67 9.76
N LEU A 54 -1.88 5.16 8.58
CA LEU A 54 -1.14 5.39 7.34
C LEU A 54 -1.02 6.89 7.01
N GLN A 55 -2.13 7.63 7.14
CA GLN A 55 -2.15 9.08 6.92
C GLN A 55 -1.23 9.83 7.88
N ASN A 56 -1.26 9.45 9.17
CA ASN A 56 -0.39 10.02 10.19
C ASN A 56 1.09 9.71 9.89
N SER A 57 1.41 8.48 9.50
CA SER A 57 2.77 8.09 9.10
C SER A 57 3.27 8.90 7.91
N ALA A 58 2.45 9.09 6.87
CA ALA A 58 2.81 9.90 5.71
C ALA A 58 3.13 11.35 6.13
N LYS A 59 2.29 11.93 7.00
CA LYS A 59 2.49 13.29 7.54
C LYS A 59 3.80 13.43 8.31
N LEU A 60 4.20 12.43 9.11
CA LEU A 60 5.45 12.46 9.89
C LEU A 60 6.71 12.56 9.02
N ILE A 61 6.66 12.04 7.79
CA ILE A 61 7.79 12.09 6.84
C ILE A 61 7.59 13.14 5.74
N GLY A 62 6.56 13.99 5.85
CA GLY A 62 6.24 15.00 4.85
C GLY A 62 5.79 14.44 3.49
N LEU A 63 5.29 13.20 3.44
CA LEU A 63 4.78 12.59 2.21
C LEU A 63 3.32 13.03 1.98
N SER A 64 3.05 13.65 0.84
CA SER A 64 1.69 13.95 0.39
C SER A 64 0.99 12.69 -0.09
N LEU A 65 -0.24 12.49 0.35
CA LEU A 65 -1.08 11.39 -0.13
C LEU A 65 -1.70 11.75 -1.49
N PRO A 66 -1.85 10.78 -2.41
CA PRO A 66 -2.50 10.97 -3.70
C PRO A 66 -4.01 11.16 -3.59
#